data_AF-A0A6I6EQZ1-F1
#
_entry.id   AF-A0A6I6EQZ1-F1
#
_cell.length_a   1.000
_cell.length_b   1.000
_cell.length_c   1.000
_cell.angle_alpha   90.00
_cell.angle_beta   90.00
_cell.angle_gamma   90.00
#
_symmetry.space_group_name_H-M   'P 1'
#
loop_
_entity.id
_entity.type
_entity.pdbx_description
1 polymer ?
#
loop_
_entity_poly.entity_id
_entity_poly.type
_entity_poly.pdbx_seq_one_letter_code
_entity_poly.pdbx_strand_id
1 'polypeptide(L)'
;MPPKHVPADNPPPPPVSQPQAQTSFDARVSQCRKELQVMQSYNVSVYQQYNQRFERANGQMEKYLEIRDKVGSDIDDIATPKYQYNVRRVCEEIRSSLMQLIIKEV
;
A
#
# COMPACT_ATOMS: atom_id res chain seq x y z
N MET A 1 -27.28 -45.97 27.13
CA MET A 1 -27.47 -44.74 26.32
C MET A 1 -26.21 -43.89 26.46
N PRO A 2 -25.53 -43.51 25.36
CA PRO A 2 -24.25 -42.77 25.40
C PRO A 2 -24.44 -41.27 25.68
N PRO A 3 -23.44 -40.57 26.25
CA PRO A 3 -23.51 -39.13 26.53
C PRO A 3 -23.38 -38.29 25.25
N LYS A 4 -24.22 -37.25 25.14
CA LYS A 4 -24.24 -36.30 24.01
C LYS A 4 -23.00 -35.40 24.04
N HIS A 5 -22.24 -35.40 22.94
CA HIS A 5 -21.21 -34.41 22.67
C HIS A 5 -21.87 -33.05 22.39
N VAL A 6 -21.52 -32.02 23.16
CA VAL A 6 -21.82 -30.61 22.83
C VAL A 6 -20.77 -30.11 21.84
N PRO A 7 -21.17 -29.40 20.75
CA PRO A 7 -20.21 -28.80 19.84
C PRO A 7 -19.47 -27.65 20.54
N ALA A 8 -18.15 -27.67 20.44
CA ALA A 8 -17.28 -26.62 20.94
C ALA A 8 -17.56 -25.29 20.22
N ASP A 9 -17.84 -24.28 21.02
CA ASP A 9 -17.94 -22.87 20.63
C ASP A 9 -16.56 -22.43 20.11
N ASN A 10 -16.40 -22.35 18.79
CA ASN A 10 -15.22 -21.73 18.20
C ASN A 10 -15.33 -20.22 18.45
N PRO A 11 -14.34 -19.59 19.11
CA PRO A 11 -14.38 -18.15 19.31
C PRO A 11 -14.44 -17.42 17.96
N PRO A 12 -15.22 -16.33 17.84
CA PRO A 12 -15.31 -15.57 16.60
C PRO A 12 -13.92 -15.07 16.19
N PRO A 13 -13.62 -15.00 14.88
CA PRO A 13 -12.35 -14.46 14.40
C PRO A 13 -12.16 -13.03 14.94
N PRO A 14 -10.92 -12.65 15.30
CA PRO A 14 -10.65 -11.34 15.87
C PRO A 14 -11.11 -10.24 14.91
N PRO A 15 -11.58 -9.09 15.42
CA PRO A 15 -11.92 -7.95 14.59
C PRO A 15 -10.70 -7.56 13.76
N VAL A 16 -10.90 -7.39 12.46
CA VAL A 16 -9.88 -6.92 11.53
C VAL A 16 -9.51 -5.50 11.95
N SER A 17 -8.42 -5.34 12.70
CA SER A 17 -7.92 -4.04 13.17
C SER A 17 -7.42 -3.20 11.99
N GLN A 18 -8.33 -2.49 11.34
CA GLN A 18 -8.09 -1.54 10.24
C GLN A 18 -7.02 -0.44 10.53
N PRO A 19 -6.83 0.07 11.77
CA PRO A 19 -5.83 1.12 12.04
C PRO A 19 -4.38 0.68 11.81
N GLN A 20 -4.06 -0.60 12.06
CA GLN A 20 -2.71 -1.13 11.91
C GLN A 20 -2.31 -1.31 10.44
N ALA A 21 -3.27 -1.67 9.59
CA ALA A 21 -3.04 -1.80 8.16
C ALA A 21 -2.73 -0.44 7.52
N GLN A 22 -3.49 0.60 7.91
CA GLN A 22 -3.30 1.96 7.40
C GLN A 22 -1.93 2.53 7.81
N THR A 23 -1.55 2.42 9.08
CA THR A 23 -0.24 2.91 9.56
C THR A 23 0.92 2.20 8.88
N SER A 24 0.80 0.90 8.62
CA SER A 24 1.81 0.13 7.89
C SER A 24 1.93 0.58 6.42
N PHE A 25 0.81 0.97 5.81
CA PHE A 25 0.79 1.49 4.46
C PHE A 25 1.47 2.86 4.39
N ASP A 26 1.11 3.78 5.28
CA ASP A 26 1.69 5.14 5.32
C ASP A 26 3.20 5.10 5.56
N ALA A 27 3.68 4.21 6.44
CA ALA A 27 5.10 3.99 6.67
C ALA A 27 5.83 3.54 5.39
N ARG A 28 5.23 2.62 4.62
CA ARG A 28 5.79 2.16 3.33
C ARG A 28 5.82 3.26 2.29
N VAL A 29 4.77 4.08 2.20
CA VAL A 29 4.71 5.22 1.28
C VAL A 29 5.76 6.26 1.65
N SER A 30 5.94 6.55 2.94
CA SER A 30 7.00 7.46 3.43
C SER A 30 8.39 6.95 3.07
N GLN A 31 8.65 5.65 3.26
CA GLN A 31 9.92 5.04 2.87
C GLN A 31 10.16 5.11 1.36
N CYS A 32 9.14 4.79 0.57
CA CYS A 32 9.15 4.88 -0.89
C CYS A 32 9.51 6.29 -1.40
N ARG A 33 8.98 7.35 -0.77
CA ARG A 33 9.36 8.74 -1.09
C ARG A 33 10.85 9.02 -0.84
N LYS A 34 11.42 8.49 0.25
CA LYS A 34 12.86 8.62 0.54
C LYS A 34 13.70 7.90 -0.51
N GLU A 35 13.31 6.69 -0.90
CA GLU A 35 13.97 5.92 -1.96
C GLU A 35 13.95 6.67 -3.30
N LEU A 36 12.81 7.28 -3.63
CA LEU A 36 12.65 8.14 -4.80
C LEU A 36 13.63 9.34 -4.74
N GLN A 37 13.77 9.99 -3.59
CA GLN A 37 14.73 11.08 -3.42
C GLN A 37 16.19 10.62 -3.58
N VAL A 38 16.55 9.44 -3.07
CA VAL A 38 17.89 8.87 -3.27
C VAL A 38 18.13 8.55 -4.75
N MET A 39 17.14 8.01 -5.46
CA MET A 39 17.23 7.72 -6.90
C MET A 39 17.63 8.96 -7.71
N GLN A 40 17.24 10.16 -7.27
CA GLN A 40 17.61 11.42 -7.91
C GLN A 40 19.13 11.64 -7.99
N SER A 41 19.90 11.18 -6.99
CA SER A 41 21.36 11.34 -6.99
C SER A 41 22.07 10.38 -7.94
N TYR A 42 21.44 9.25 -8.28
CA TYR A 42 21.98 8.27 -9.23
C TYR A 42 21.58 8.58 -10.67
N ASN A 43 20.31 8.91 -10.91
CA ASN A 43 19.84 9.18 -12.27
C ASN A 43 18.57 10.04 -12.29
N VAL A 44 18.72 11.30 -12.71
CA VAL A 44 17.63 12.30 -12.77
C VAL A 44 16.51 11.89 -13.73
N SER A 45 16.83 11.27 -14.87
CA SER A 45 15.81 10.84 -15.84
C SER A 45 14.95 9.71 -15.29
N VAL A 46 15.59 8.73 -14.64
CA VAL A 46 14.89 7.60 -14.00
C VAL A 46 14.05 8.11 -12.83
N TYR A 47 14.61 9.00 -12.00
CA TYR A 47 13.88 9.71 -10.95
C TYR A 47 12.59 10.36 -11.48
N GLN A 48 12.66 11.18 -12.53
CA GLN A 48 11.50 11.89 -13.06
C GLN A 48 10.40 10.93 -13.53
N GLN A 49 10.79 9.84 -14.20
CA GLN A 49 9.86 8.80 -14.66
C GLN A 49 9.11 8.16 -13.48
N TYR A 50 9.84 7.74 -12.44
CA TYR A 50 9.24 7.11 -11.28
C TYR A 50 8.46 8.10 -10.40
N ASN A 51 8.92 9.34 -10.28
CA ASN A 51 8.21 10.40 -9.56
C ASN A 51 6.83 10.64 -10.19
N GLN A 52 6.75 10.79 -11.51
CA GLN A 52 5.47 10.97 -12.20
C GLN A 52 4.52 9.77 -12.01
N ARG A 53 5.05 8.55 -11.91
CA ARG A 53 4.22 7.35 -11.67
C ARG A 53 3.73 7.30 -10.23
N PHE A 54 4.59 7.65 -9.27
CA PHE A 54 4.24 7.75 -7.86
C PHE A 54 3.16 8.81 -7.63
N GLU A 55 3.38 10.04 -8.10
CA GLU A 55 2.42 11.16 -7.96
C GLU A 55 1.05 10.83 -8.56
N ARG A 56 1.03 10.14 -9.73
CA ARG A 56 -0.24 9.68 -10.32
C ARG A 56 -0.96 8.66 -9.45
N ALA A 57 -0.25 7.66 -8.91
CA ALA A 57 -0.87 6.65 -8.07
C ALA A 57 -1.34 7.23 -6.73
N ASN A 58 -0.54 8.10 -6.11
CA ASN A 58 -0.86 8.76 -4.86
C ASN A 58 -2.04 9.73 -5.03
N GLY A 59 -2.02 10.57 -6.06
CA GLY A 59 -3.10 11.52 -6.34
C GLY A 59 -4.43 10.84 -6.67
N GLN A 60 -4.41 9.67 -7.31
CA GLN A 60 -5.62 8.84 -7.48
C GLN A 60 -6.18 8.36 -6.15
N MET A 61 -5.32 7.93 -5.23
CA MET A 61 -5.73 7.51 -3.89
C MET A 61 -6.25 8.70 -3.08
N GLU A 62 -5.57 9.85 -3.09
CA GLU A 62 -5.98 11.06 -2.38
C GLU A 62 -7.35 11.54 -2.87
N LYS A 63 -7.55 11.63 -4.18
CA LYS A 63 -8.85 11.98 -4.78
C LYS A 63 -9.96 11.00 -4.38
N TYR A 64 -9.63 9.72 -4.25
CA TYR A 64 -10.59 8.73 -3.76
C TYR A 64 -10.94 8.95 -2.29
N LEU A 65 -9.94 9.20 -1.44
CA LEU A 65 -10.15 9.47 -0.01
C LEU A 65 -11.04 10.70 0.22
N GLU A 66 -10.94 11.74 -0.63
CA GLU A 66 -11.83 12.92 -0.58
C GLU A 66 -13.31 12.60 -0.80
N ILE A 67 -13.61 11.53 -1.54
CA ILE A 67 -14.99 11.12 -1.86
C ILE A 67 -15.41 9.84 -1.15
N ARG A 68 -14.52 9.21 -0.36
CA ARG A 68 -14.72 7.91 0.27
C ARG A 68 -16.02 7.85 1.06
N ASP A 69 -16.28 8.87 1.87
CA ASP A 69 -17.46 8.90 2.74
C ASP A 69 -18.77 9.14 1.96
N LYS A 70 -18.69 9.46 0.66
CA LYS A 70 -19.83 9.68 -0.24
C LYS A 70 -20.16 8.46 -1.12
N VAL A 71 -19.25 7.48 -1.25
CA VAL A 71 -19.43 6.33 -2.16
C VAL A 71 -20.05 5.10 -1.48
N GLY A 72 -20.15 5.09 -0.15
CA GLY A 72 -20.71 3.98 0.63
C GLY A 72 -19.71 2.85 0.90
N SER A 73 -19.97 2.04 1.94
CA SER A 73 -19.06 1.01 2.45
C SER A 73 -18.71 -0.07 1.42
N ASP A 74 -19.68 -0.52 0.63
CA ASP A 74 -19.48 -1.61 -0.33
C ASP A 74 -18.48 -1.23 -1.43
N ILE A 75 -18.49 0.04 -1.85
CA ILE A 75 -17.49 0.56 -2.79
C ILE A 75 -16.14 0.71 -2.08
N ASP A 76 -16.14 1.17 -0.83
CA ASP A 76 -14.91 1.40 -0.07
C ASP A 76 -14.11 0.14 0.23
N ASP A 77 -14.80 -0.94 0.60
CA ASP A 77 -14.21 -2.24 0.87
C ASP A 77 -13.44 -2.82 -0.34
N ILE A 78 -13.77 -2.36 -1.56
CA ILE A 78 -13.12 -2.77 -2.81
C ILE A 78 -12.11 -1.70 -3.28
N ALA A 79 -12.49 -0.43 -3.23
CA ALA A 79 -11.73 0.67 -3.81
C ALA A 79 -10.48 0.99 -2.98
N THR A 80 -10.59 1.08 -1.65
CA THR A 80 -9.44 1.35 -0.77
C THR A 80 -8.28 0.36 -1.00
N PRO A 81 -8.49 -0.98 -0.91
CA PRO A 81 -7.39 -1.91 -1.14
C PRO A 81 -6.83 -1.86 -2.57
N LYS A 82 -7.67 -1.52 -3.57
CA LYS A 82 -7.21 -1.33 -4.96
C LYS A 82 -6.27 -0.13 -5.10
N TYR A 83 -6.62 1.01 -4.52
CA TYR A 83 -5.75 2.20 -4.55
C TYR A 83 -4.46 1.97 -3.75
N GLN A 84 -4.56 1.39 -2.55
CA GLN A 84 -3.40 1.02 -1.74
C GLN A 84 -2.47 0.05 -2.48
N TYR A 85 -3.02 -0.95 -3.16
CA TYR A 85 -2.23 -1.87 -3.97
C TYR A 85 -1.51 -1.16 -5.12
N ASN A 86 -2.18 -0.24 -5.83
CA ASN A 86 -1.55 0.49 -6.92
C ASN A 86 -0.35 1.32 -6.44
N VAL A 87 -0.51 2.06 -5.34
CA VAL A 87 0.60 2.83 -4.72
C VAL A 87 1.72 1.89 -4.30
N ARG A 88 1.39 0.78 -3.61
CA ARG A 88 2.37 -0.21 -3.15
C ARG A 88 3.16 -0.79 -4.33
N ARG A 89 2.50 -1.14 -5.43
CA ARG A 89 3.15 -1.67 -6.63
C ARG A 89 4.17 -0.69 -7.20
N VAL A 90 3.81 0.58 -7.33
CA VAL A 90 4.75 1.61 -7.80
C VAL A 90 5.94 1.74 -6.85
N CYS A 91 5.71 1.68 -5.54
CA CYS A 91 6.79 1.73 -4.55
C CYS A 91 7.74 0.53 -4.62
N GLU A 92 7.24 -0.68 -4.85
CA GLU A 92 8.13 -1.84 -5.06
C GLU A 92 8.95 -1.69 -6.34
N GLU A 93 8.37 -1.16 -7.42
CA GLU A 93 9.10 -0.91 -8.66
C GLU A 93 10.20 0.17 -8.47
N ILE A 94 9.94 1.21 -7.69
CA ILE A 94 10.94 2.23 -7.30
C ILE A 94 12.09 1.55 -6.56
N ARG A 95 11.76 0.76 -5.53
CA ARG A 95 12.75 0.08 -4.69
C ARG A 95 13.64 -0.85 -5.51
N SER A 96 13.05 -1.68 -6.37
CA SER A 96 13.80 -2.57 -7.26
C SER A 96 14.70 -1.80 -8.22
N SER A 97 14.23 -0.68 -8.77
CA SER A 97 15.00 0.14 -9.71
C SER A 97 16.16 0.86 -9.01
N LEU A 98 15.92 1.38 -7.79
CA LEU A 98 16.97 1.94 -6.96
C LEU A 98 18.05 0.90 -6.63
N MET A 99 17.65 -0.32 -6.24
CA MET A 99 18.62 -1.41 -6.01
C MET A 99 19.49 -1.68 -7.24
N GLN A 100 18.90 -1.68 -8.44
CA GLN A 100 19.67 -1.86 -9.68
C GLN A 100 20.63 -0.70 -9.95
N LEU A 101 20.24 0.54 -9.65
CA LEU A 101 21.12 1.70 -9.79
C LEU A 101 22.29 1.63 -8.80
N ILE A 102 22.03 1.28 -7.54
CA ILE A 102 23.05 1.10 -6.51
C ILE A 102 24.07 0.03 -6.94
N ILE A 103 23.61 -1.14 -7.38
CA ILE A 103 24.49 -2.25 -7.78
C ILE A 103 25.34 -1.90 -9.01
N LYS A 104 24.85 -1.05 -9.92
CA LYS A 104 25.59 -0.63 -11.12
C LYS A 104 26.66 0.42 -10.84
N GLU A 105 26.54 1.16 -9.75
CA GLU A 105 27.44 2.26 -9.37
C GLU A 105 28.58 1.79 -8.43
N VAL A 106 28.45 0.61 -7.81
CA VAL A 106 29.48 -0.05 -7.01
C VAL A 106 30.40 -0.89 -7.89
#